data_AF-A0A318IG00-F1
#
_entry.id   AF-A0A318IG00-F1
#
_cell.length_a   1.000
_cell.length_b   1.000
_cell.length_c   1.000
_cell.angle_alpha   90.00
_cell.angle_beta   90.00
_cell.angle_gamma   90.00
#
_symmetry.space_group_name_H-M   'P 1'
#
loop_
_entity.id
_entity.type
_entity.pdbx_description
1 polymer ?
#
loop_
_entity_poly.entity_id
_entity_poly.type
_entity_poly.pdbx_seq_one_letter_code
_entity_poly.pdbx_strand_id
1 'polypeptide(L)'
;MGYLDRMDVAVGTLIKGLKERGQFENTLIVFMSDNGANPEQGPFGKYSGKEISGTVDSKVYQGQSWATYSNIPFRRYKHFTHEGGISTPLIVHWPKGISKFKNGQVIQNESHIIDIMPTLVEITNATYPSELNGHVIQPMEGESLMPIFKSKSFRRTEPIYWEHEGNRAVRSGQWKIVSINHKP
;
A
#
# COMPACT_ATOMS: atom_id res chain seq x y z
N MET A 1 -4.94 -4.15 -24.56
CA MET A 1 -5.12 -3.37 -23.32
C MET A 1 -4.88 -4.29 -22.13
N GLY A 2 -3.87 -4.03 -21.31
CA GLY A 2 -3.48 -4.93 -20.20
C GLY A 2 -4.29 -4.69 -18.91
N TYR A 3 -4.07 -5.52 -17.88
CA TYR A 3 -4.81 -5.45 -16.61
C TYR A 3 -4.65 -4.10 -15.90
N LEU A 4 -3.43 -3.58 -15.79
CA LEU A 4 -3.15 -2.29 -15.12
C LEU A 4 -3.80 -1.11 -15.85
N ASP A 5 -3.77 -1.13 -17.18
CA ASP A 5 -4.37 -0.06 -18.00
C ASP A 5 -5.90 -0.04 -17.86
N ARG A 6 -6.55 -1.22 -17.82
CA ARG A 6 -8.00 -1.29 -17.55
C ARG A 6 -8.37 -0.82 -16.14
N MET A 7 -7.54 -1.12 -15.14
CA MET A 7 -7.72 -0.60 -13.78
C MET A 7 -7.61 0.92 -13.77
N ASP A 8 -6.61 1.49 -14.46
CA ASP A 8 -6.43 2.94 -14.56
C ASP A 8 -7.63 3.63 -15.24
N VAL A 9 -8.16 3.06 -16.33
CA VAL A 9 -9.38 3.54 -16.97
C VAL A 9 -10.58 3.52 -16.02
N ALA A 10 -10.72 2.46 -15.21
CA ALA A 10 -11.78 2.37 -14.21
C ALA A 10 -11.63 3.42 -13.11
N VAL A 11 -10.41 3.66 -12.63
CA VAL A 11 -10.09 4.77 -11.70
C VAL A 11 -10.45 6.11 -12.34
N GLY A 12 -10.08 6.34 -13.61
CA GLY A 12 -10.45 7.54 -14.36
C GLY A 12 -11.96 7.76 -14.44
N THR A 13 -12.74 6.69 -14.59
CA THR A 13 -14.21 6.73 -14.58
C THR A 13 -14.75 7.18 -13.22
N LEU A 14 -14.22 6.64 -12.11
CA LEU A 14 -14.56 7.07 -10.74
C LEU A 14 -14.24 8.56 -10.53
N ILE A 15 -13.03 8.99 -10.92
CA ILE A 15 -12.58 10.38 -10.80
C ILE A 15 -13.45 11.34 -11.59
N LYS A 16 -13.82 10.98 -12.83
CA LYS A 16 -14.77 11.74 -13.64
C LYS A 16 -16.11 11.90 -12.92
N GLY A 17 -16.65 10.82 -12.37
CA GLY A 17 -17.90 10.85 -11.61
C GLY A 17 -17.85 11.75 -10.37
N LEU A 18 -16.73 11.78 -9.65
CA LEU A 18 -16.53 12.70 -8.51
C LEU A 18 -16.51 14.17 -8.95
N LYS A 19 -15.88 14.47 -10.09
CA LYS A 19 -15.81 15.84 -10.65
C LYS A 19 -17.18 16.34 -11.11
N GLU A 20 -17.93 15.51 -11.84
CA GLU A 20 -19.28 15.86 -12.31
C GLU A 20 -20.26 16.17 -11.17
N ARG A 21 -20.05 15.55 -9.99
CA ARG A 21 -20.86 15.77 -8.78
C ARG A 21 -20.31 16.87 -7.86
N GLY A 22 -19.24 17.56 -8.26
CA GLY A 22 -18.59 18.59 -7.45
C GLY A 22 -17.95 18.06 -6.15
N GLN A 23 -17.72 16.75 -6.03
CA GLN A 23 -17.18 16.14 -4.81
C GLN A 23 -15.65 15.94 -4.85
N PHE A 24 -15.04 16.05 -6.03
CA PHE A 24 -13.61 15.77 -6.23
C PHE A 24 -12.68 16.54 -5.29
N GLU A 25 -12.88 17.85 -5.14
CA GLU A 25 -12.00 18.71 -4.34
C GLU A 25 -11.97 18.32 -2.86
N ASN A 26 -13.09 17.83 -2.32
CA ASN A 26 -13.23 17.45 -0.90
C ASN A 26 -13.25 15.93 -0.69
N THR A 27 -12.75 15.14 -1.65
CA THR A 27 -12.62 13.69 -1.49
C THR A 27 -11.15 13.35 -1.26
N LEU A 28 -10.88 12.62 -0.17
CA LEU A 28 -9.58 11.97 0.02
C LEU A 28 -9.54 10.70 -0.83
N ILE A 29 -8.60 10.65 -1.75
CA ILE A 29 -8.31 9.48 -2.58
C ILE A 29 -6.99 8.88 -2.11
N VAL A 30 -7.03 7.59 -1.77
CA VAL A 30 -5.86 6.79 -1.39
C VAL A 30 -5.77 5.63 -2.36
N PHE A 31 -4.67 5.52 -3.09
CA PHE A 31 -4.41 4.42 -4.02
C PHE A 31 -3.11 3.73 -3.62
N MET A 32 -3.16 2.41 -3.47
CA MET A 32 -1.99 1.61 -3.09
C MET A 32 -2.09 0.17 -3.60
N SER A 33 -0.93 -0.51 -3.66
CA SER A 33 -0.89 -1.99 -3.75
C SER A 33 -0.87 -2.59 -2.35
N ASP A 34 -1.47 -3.77 -2.19
CA ASP A 34 -1.57 -4.50 -0.92
C ASP A 34 -0.23 -5.13 -0.50
N ASN A 35 0.57 -5.55 -1.48
CA ASN A 35 1.91 -6.11 -1.30
C ASN A 35 2.76 -5.92 -2.57
N GLY A 36 4.02 -6.36 -2.49
CA GLY A 36 4.92 -6.40 -3.63
C GLY A 36 4.52 -7.42 -4.70
N ALA A 37 5.24 -7.45 -5.83
CA ALA A 37 4.85 -8.27 -6.98
C ALA A 37 4.72 -9.79 -6.66
N ASN A 38 3.77 -10.49 -7.28
CA ASN A 38 3.49 -11.92 -7.02
C ASN A 38 4.57 -12.84 -7.66
N PRO A 39 5.27 -13.69 -6.88
CA PRO A 39 6.33 -14.59 -7.35
C PRO A 39 5.90 -16.03 -7.65
N GLU A 40 4.60 -16.35 -7.52
CA GLU A 40 4.10 -17.72 -7.52
C GLU A 40 4.38 -18.47 -8.83
N GLN A 41 4.36 -19.81 -8.74
CA GLN A 41 4.63 -20.75 -9.84
C GLN A 41 6.08 -20.79 -10.35
N GLY A 42 7.05 -20.50 -9.47
CA GLY A 42 8.47 -20.70 -9.75
C GLY A 42 9.12 -19.62 -10.61
N PRO A 43 10.40 -19.77 -10.99
CA PRO A 43 11.18 -18.71 -11.62
C PRO A 43 10.56 -18.14 -12.90
N PHE A 44 10.05 -19.02 -13.75
CA PHE A 44 9.49 -18.67 -15.06
C PHE A 44 7.97 -18.48 -15.05
N GLY A 45 7.34 -18.61 -13.88
CA GLY A 45 5.89 -18.53 -13.75
C GLY A 45 5.20 -19.71 -14.42
N LYS A 46 3.93 -19.52 -14.79
CA LYS A 46 3.12 -20.57 -15.40
C LYS A 46 2.12 -19.98 -16.38
N TYR A 47 2.00 -20.64 -17.51
CA TYR A 47 0.92 -20.43 -18.46
C TYR A 47 0.18 -21.75 -18.69
N SER A 48 -1.15 -21.69 -18.68
CA SER A 48 -2.00 -22.76 -19.21
C SER A 48 -3.21 -22.13 -19.88
N GLY A 49 -3.45 -22.44 -21.15
CA GLY A 49 -4.57 -21.90 -21.93
C GLY A 49 -4.51 -22.44 -23.36
N LYS A 50 -5.62 -22.33 -24.09
CA LYS A 50 -5.71 -22.93 -25.43
C LYS A 50 -4.84 -22.22 -26.46
N GLU A 51 -4.77 -20.88 -26.45
CA GLU A 51 -3.99 -20.13 -27.46
C GLU A 51 -3.44 -18.79 -26.95
N ILE A 52 -4.29 -17.88 -26.46
CA ILE A 52 -3.89 -16.50 -26.12
C ILE A 52 -3.93 -16.26 -24.60
N SER A 53 -2.81 -15.78 -24.06
CA SER A 53 -2.67 -15.31 -22.68
C SER A 53 -3.58 -14.12 -22.37
N GLY A 54 -4.20 -14.11 -21.19
CA GLY A 54 -5.09 -13.04 -20.72
C GLY A 54 -6.57 -13.21 -21.15
N THR A 55 -6.91 -14.32 -21.80
CA THR A 55 -8.30 -14.72 -22.06
C THR A 55 -8.91 -15.42 -20.84
N VAL A 56 -10.25 -15.52 -20.81
CA VAL A 56 -11.00 -16.20 -19.72
C VAL A 56 -10.61 -17.67 -19.54
N ASP A 57 -10.14 -18.32 -20.61
CA ASP A 57 -9.71 -19.72 -20.60
C ASP A 57 -8.21 -19.90 -20.30
N SER A 58 -7.52 -18.81 -19.94
CA SER A 58 -6.09 -18.83 -19.63
C SER A 58 -5.82 -18.61 -18.14
N LYS A 59 -4.78 -19.28 -17.62
CA LYS A 59 -4.19 -19.02 -16.30
C LYS A 59 -2.75 -18.61 -16.51
N VAL A 60 -2.39 -17.45 -15.96
CA VAL A 60 -1.09 -16.81 -16.15
C VAL A 60 -0.55 -16.43 -14.78
N TYR A 61 0.69 -16.82 -14.51
CA TYR A 61 1.47 -16.39 -13.36
C TYR A 61 2.80 -15.85 -13.88
N GLN A 62 3.16 -14.63 -13.46
CA GLN A 62 4.38 -13.97 -13.95
C GLN A 62 5.68 -14.62 -13.44
N GLY A 63 5.63 -15.34 -12.31
CA GLY A 63 6.79 -16.00 -11.72
C GLY A 63 7.79 -15.07 -11.03
N GLN A 64 8.81 -15.67 -10.44
CA GLN A 64 9.78 -14.97 -9.59
C GLN A 64 10.67 -14.00 -10.38
N SER A 65 11.00 -14.28 -11.64
CA SER A 65 11.87 -13.40 -12.43
C SER A 65 11.19 -12.06 -12.70
N TRP A 66 9.93 -12.08 -13.17
CA TRP A 66 9.17 -10.84 -13.37
C TRP A 66 8.80 -10.17 -12.05
N ALA A 67 8.50 -10.93 -10.99
CA ALA A 67 8.28 -10.34 -9.67
C ALA A 67 9.53 -9.60 -9.16
N THR A 68 10.71 -10.17 -9.35
CA THR A 68 11.98 -9.53 -8.97
C THR A 68 12.19 -8.25 -9.77
N TYR A 69 11.96 -8.30 -11.09
CA TYR A 69 12.08 -7.14 -11.96
C TYR A 69 11.12 -6.01 -11.55
N SER A 70 9.85 -6.33 -11.28
CA SER A 70 8.84 -5.35 -10.89
C SER A 70 9.11 -4.66 -9.54
N ASN A 71 9.94 -5.26 -8.69
CA ASN A 71 10.28 -4.70 -7.38
C ASN A 71 11.64 -4.00 -7.34
N ILE A 72 12.39 -3.89 -8.45
CA ILE A 72 13.70 -3.21 -8.42
C ILE A 72 13.54 -1.76 -7.91
N PRO A 73 14.47 -1.26 -7.08
CA PRO A 73 15.73 -1.89 -6.63
C PRO A 73 15.58 -2.76 -5.37
N PHE A 74 14.36 -3.00 -4.90
CA PHE A 74 14.11 -3.65 -3.63
C PHE A 74 14.31 -5.16 -3.67
N ARG A 75 14.76 -5.71 -2.54
CA ARG A 75 15.04 -7.14 -2.36
C ARG A 75 13.74 -7.92 -2.18
N ARG A 76 13.58 -9.02 -2.94
CA ARG A 76 12.46 -9.98 -2.90
C ARG A 76 11.13 -9.40 -3.46
N TYR A 77 10.02 -9.93 -2.97
CA TYR A 77 8.67 -9.83 -3.53
C TYR A 77 7.65 -10.26 -2.47
N LYS A 78 6.34 -10.37 -2.82
CA LYS A 78 5.27 -10.88 -1.95
C LYS A 78 5.70 -12.11 -1.13
N HIS A 79 5.17 -12.26 0.09
CA HIS A 79 5.55 -13.19 1.17
C HIS A 79 6.72 -12.74 2.05
N PHE A 80 7.65 -11.93 1.55
CA PHE A 80 8.84 -11.54 2.32
C PHE A 80 8.65 -10.19 3.00
N THR A 81 9.16 -10.06 4.23
CA THR A 81 9.23 -8.78 4.98
C THR A 81 10.37 -7.86 4.51
N HIS A 82 11.04 -8.20 3.40
CA HIS A 82 12.00 -7.32 2.74
C HIS A 82 11.26 -6.22 1.95
N GLU A 83 11.94 -5.13 1.62
CA GLU A 83 11.29 -4.00 0.93
C GLU A 83 10.56 -4.41 -0.36
N GLY A 84 11.02 -5.41 -1.10
CA GLY A 84 10.33 -5.86 -2.32
C GLY A 84 8.98 -6.54 -2.05
N GLY A 85 8.71 -6.99 -0.82
CA GLY A 85 7.42 -7.54 -0.44
C GLY A 85 6.48 -6.55 0.26
N ILE A 86 7.02 -5.50 0.89
CA ILE A 86 6.26 -4.60 1.76
C ILE A 86 6.28 -3.12 1.36
N SER A 87 7.20 -2.70 0.49
CA SER A 87 7.29 -1.32 0.01
C SER A 87 6.47 -1.20 -1.27
N THR A 88 5.24 -0.72 -1.13
CA THR A 88 4.29 -0.57 -2.23
C THR A 88 4.06 0.91 -2.56
N PRO A 89 3.68 1.23 -3.82
CA PRO A 89 3.31 2.59 -4.15
C PRO A 89 2.09 3.02 -3.32
N LEU A 90 2.14 4.24 -2.78
CA LEU A 90 1.02 4.92 -2.14
C LEU A 90 0.88 6.30 -2.77
N ILE A 91 -0.27 6.55 -3.40
CA ILE A 91 -0.66 7.86 -3.91
C ILE A 91 -1.80 8.37 -3.05
N VAL A 92 -1.63 9.59 -2.52
CA VAL A 92 -2.67 10.28 -1.76
C VAL A 92 -3.01 11.59 -2.46
N HIS A 93 -4.29 11.82 -2.68
CA HIS A 93 -4.80 13.02 -3.35
C HIS A 93 -6.03 13.56 -2.63
N TRP A 94 -5.97 14.81 -2.19
CA TRP A 94 -7.08 15.52 -1.54
C TRP A 94 -6.91 17.03 -1.66
N PRO A 95 -7.43 17.67 -2.73
CA PRO A 95 -7.11 19.06 -3.07
C PRO A 95 -7.43 20.07 -1.97
N LYS A 96 -8.53 19.85 -1.23
CA LYS A 96 -8.95 20.74 -0.15
C LYS A 96 -8.20 20.51 1.17
N GLY A 97 -7.68 19.31 1.42
CA GLY A 97 -7.07 18.96 2.71
C GLY A 97 -5.55 18.77 2.69
N ILE A 98 -4.93 18.56 1.53
CA ILE A 98 -3.48 18.54 1.36
C ILE A 98 -3.01 19.94 0.93
N SER A 99 -1.95 20.41 1.58
CA SER A 99 -1.30 21.67 1.22
C SER A 99 -0.85 21.67 -0.24
N LYS A 100 -1.19 22.72 -1.00
CA LYS A 100 -0.82 22.83 -2.43
C LYS A 100 0.68 22.70 -2.68
N PHE A 101 1.52 23.06 -1.71
CA PHE A 101 2.99 22.89 -1.79
C PHE A 101 3.43 21.42 -1.84
N LYS A 102 2.55 20.46 -1.50
CA LYS A 102 2.81 19.03 -1.58
C LYS A 102 2.34 18.40 -2.89
N ASN A 103 1.67 19.15 -3.77
CA ASN A 103 1.18 18.62 -5.04
C ASN A 103 2.36 18.14 -5.90
N GLY A 104 2.29 16.88 -6.35
CA GLY A 104 3.32 16.27 -7.19
C GLY A 104 4.64 15.95 -6.47
N GLN A 105 4.72 16.11 -5.15
CA GLN A 105 5.93 15.80 -4.38
C GLN A 105 6.04 14.29 -4.11
N VAL A 106 7.26 13.75 -4.21
CA VAL A 106 7.59 12.42 -3.71
C VAL A 106 8.00 12.56 -2.25
N ILE A 107 7.31 11.87 -1.36
CA ILE A 107 7.53 11.94 0.08
C ILE A 107 8.21 10.65 0.54
N GLN A 108 9.39 10.76 1.13
CA GLN A 108 10.19 9.63 1.59
C GLN A 108 10.15 9.53 3.13
N ASN A 109 8.96 9.26 3.66
CA ASN A 109 8.72 9.09 5.10
C ASN A 109 8.39 7.62 5.42
N GLU A 110 8.68 7.19 6.66
CA GLU A 110 8.33 5.85 7.14
C GLU A 110 6.83 5.77 7.47
N SER A 111 6.01 5.54 6.45
CA SER A 111 4.57 5.25 6.60
C SER A 111 4.27 3.76 6.51
N HIS A 112 3.18 3.33 7.13
CA HIS A 112 2.68 1.97 7.08
C HIS A 112 1.16 1.94 6.89
N ILE A 113 0.60 0.84 6.39
CA ILE A 113 -0.85 0.75 6.12
C ILE A 113 -1.71 0.97 7.38
N ILE A 114 -1.18 0.63 8.56
CA ILE A 114 -1.85 0.87 9.84
C ILE A 114 -2.06 2.36 10.15
N ASP A 115 -1.37 3.26 9.45
CA ASP A 115 -1.49 4.71 9.60
C ASP A 115 -2.71 5.29 8.90
N ILE A 116 -3.31 4.54 7.97
CA ILE A 116 -4.50 4.99 7.24
C ILE A 116 -5.67 5.19 8.21
N MET A 117 -5.90 4.25 9.13
CA MET A 117 -7.02 4.35 10.09
C MET A 117 -6.93 5.60 11.00
N PRO A 118 -5.84 5.85 11.75
CA PRO A 118 -5.74 7.06 12.58
C PRO A 118 -5.79 8.34 11.75
N THR A 119 -5.27 8.33 10.51
CA THR A 119 -5.41 9.45 9.59
C THR A 119 -6.88 9.74 9.24
N LEU A 120 -7.67 8.70 8.91
CA LEU A 120 -9.10 8.84 8.61
C LEU A 120 -9.90 9.31 9.82
N VAL A 121 -9.59 8.78 11.01
CA VAL A 121 -10.22 9.19 12.27
C VAL A 121 -9.95 10.68 12.54
N GLU A 122 -8.71 11.15 12.41
CA GLU A 122 -8.37 12.58 12.59
C GLU A 122 -9.08 13.47 11.55
N ILE A 123 -9.11 13.06 10.27
CA ILE A 123 -9.74 13.83 9.19
C ILE A 123 -11.24 14.01 9.41
N THR A 124 -11.90 12.94 9.88
CA THR A 124 -13.35 12.92 10.05
C THR A 124 -13.80 13.44 11.41
N ASN A 125 -12.87 13.69 12.34
CA ASN A 125 -13.15 13.88 13.77
C ASN A 125 -14.02 12.75 14.37
N ALA A 126 -13.91 11.54 13.82
CA ALA A 126 -14.61 10.39 14.36
C ALA A 126 -14.03 9.99 15.71
N THR A 127 -14.82 9.30 16.52
CA THR A 127 -14.32 8.64 17.74
C THR A 127 -14.02 7.18 17.41
N TYR A 128 -12.76 6.76 17.59
CA TYR A 128 -12.40 5.35 17.55
C TYR A 128 -12.75 4.73 18.91
N PRO A 129 -13.68 3.75 18.97
CA PRO A 129 -14.15 3.23 20.24
C PRO A 129 -13.09 2.35 20.91
N SER A 130 -13.08 2.31 22.25
CA SER A 130 -12.32 1.32 23.01
C SER A 130 -13.07 -0.01 23.15
N GLU A 131 -14.38 0.01 22.94
CA GLU A 131 -15.28 -1.14 23.06
C GLU A 131 -16.37 -1.10 21.98
N LEU A 132 -16.70 -2.25 21.41
CA LEU A 132 -17.82 -2.40 20.48
C LEU A 132 -18.68 -3.60 20.89
N ASN A 133 -19.97 -3.39 21.10
CA ASN A 133 -20.93 -4.43 21.49
C ASN A 133 -20.52 -5.25 22.74
N GLY A 134 -19.97 -4.61 23.79
CA GLY A 134 -19.55 -5.33 25.00
C GLY A 134 -18.12 -5.88 24.96
N HIS A 135 -17.39 -5.70 23.85
CA HIS A 135 -16.06 -6.28 23.65
C HIS A 135 -15.00 -5.19 23.47
N VAL A 136 -13.96 -5.24 24.30
CA VAL A 136 -12.76 -4.39 24.13
C VAL A 136 -12.13 -4.70 22.77
N ILE A 137 -11.90 -3.66 21.98
CA ILE A 137 -11.30 -3.81 20.65
C ILE A 137 -9.84 -3.36 20.63
N GLN A 138 -9.11 -3.81 19.61
CA GLN A 138 -7.72 -3.42 19.40
C GLN A 138 -7.61 -1.89 19.20
N PRO A 139 -6.76 -1.19 19.98
CA PRO A 139 -6.48 0.22 19.74
C PRO A 139 -5.79 0.42 18.39
N MET A 140 -5.88 1.64 17.83
CA MET A 140 -5.11 1.99 16.65
C MET A 140 -3.61 1.95 16.98
N GLU A 141 -2.85 1.19 16.20
CA GLU A 141 -1.39 1.02 16.37
C GLU A 141 -0.57 1.94 15.46
N GLY A 142 -1.22 2.58 14.49
CA GLY A 142 -0.60 3.53 13.58
C GLY A 142 -0.52 4.96 14.13
N GLU A 143 0.15 5.81 13.38
CA GLU A 143 0.26 7.25 13.63
C GLU A 143 -0.39 8.01 12.48
N SER A 144 -1.14 9.08 12.76
CA SER A 144 -1.78 9.86 11.72
C SER A 144 -0.77 10.54 10.79
N LEU A 145 -1.00 10.45 9.48
CA LEU A 145 -0.20 11.08 8.43
C LEU A 145 -0.59 12.55 8.18
N MET A 146 -1.55 13.09 8.92
CA MET A 146 -1.98 14.50 8.79
C MET A 146 -0.84 15.55 8.86
N PRO A 147 0.23 15.36 9.66
CA PRO A 147 1.38 16.26 9.62
C PRO A 147 2.02 16.36 8.23
N ILE A 148 2.09 15.24 7.48
CA ILE A 148 2.62 15.20 6.11
C ILE A 148 1.77 16.08 5.19
N PHE A 149 0.45 15.98 5.29
CA PHE A 149 -0.51 16.73 4.45
C PHE A 149 -0.43 18.24 4.68
N LYS A 150 -0.13 18.66 5.92
CA LYS A 150 -0.04 20.06 6.35
C LYS A 150 1.37 20.68 6.21
N SER A 151 2.29 20.03 5.48
CA SER A 151 3.68 20.47 5.28
C SER A 151 4.57 20.49 6.53
N LYS A 152 4.23 19.73 7.58
CA LYS A 152 5.11 19.54 8.73
C LYS A 152 6.04 18.35 8.50
N SER A 153 7.19 18.35 9.17
CA SER A 153 8.01 17.14 9.25
C SER A 153 7.21 16.07 10.00
N PHE A 154 7.01 14.93 9.37
CA PHE A 154 6.52 13.74 10.06
C PHE A 154 7.73 12.89 10.42
N ARG A 155 7.85 12.56 11.69
CA ARG A 155 8.81 11.56 12.16
C ARG A 155 8.02 10.61 13.02
N ARG A 156 7.97 9.37 12.56
CA ARG A 156 7.37 8.29 13.31
C ARG A 156 8.05 8.16 14.68
N THR A 157 7.25 8.03 15.73
CA THR A 157 7.76 7.89 17.10
C THR A 157 8.06 6.44 17.46
N GLU A 158 7.23 5.50 17.00
CA GLU A 158 7.35 4.08 17.34
C GLU A 158 7.91 3.23 16.19
N PRO A 159 8.60 2.11 16.45
CA PRO A 159 9.01 1.21 15.38
C PRO A 159 7.80 0.58 14.65
N ILE A 160 8.01 0.18 13.40
CA ILE A 160 7.04 -0.61 12.64
C ILE A 160 7.47 -2.08 12.67
N TYR A 161 6.50 -2.98 12.87
CA TYR A 161 6.71 -4.41 13.01
C TYR A 161 6.00 -5.16 11.88
N TRP A 162 6.64 -6.22 11.37
CA TRP A 162 6.05 -7.16 10.43
C TRP A 162 6.33 -8.58 10.86
N GLU A 163 5.32 -9.43 10.76
CA GLU A 163 5.44 -10.87 10.74
C GLU A 163 4.52 -11.40 9.63
N HIS A 164 5.05 -12.27 8.77
CA HIS A 164 4.27 -12.95 7.76
C HIS A 164 4.95 -14.27 7.36
N GLU A 165 4.24 -15.39 7.56
CA GLU A 165 4.71 -16.74 7.23
C GLU A 165 6.06 -17.08 7.89
N GLY A 166 6.28 -16.59 9.11
CA GLY A 166 7.52 -16.72 9.88
C GLY A 166 8.64 -15.77 9.46
N ASN A 167 8.49 -15.03 8.35
CA ASN A 167 9.37 -13.91 8.02
C ASN A 167 9.02 -12.74 8.95
N ARG A 168 10.04 -12.05 9.47
CA ARG A 168 9.85 -10.97 10.45
C ARG A 168 10.76 -9.79 10.16
N ALA A 169 10.29 -8.61 10.49
CA ALA A 169 11.10 -7.40 10.40
C ALA A 169 10.66 -6.38 11.46
N VAL A 170 11.62 -5.55 11.88
CA VAL A 170 11.36 -4.35 12.68
C VAL A 170 12.10 -3.20 12.02
N ARG A 171 11.44 -2.05 11.89
CA ARG A 171 12.04 -0.82 11.36
C ARG A 171 11.90 0.31 12.36
N SER A 172 13.01 0.96 12.68
CA SER A 172 13.06 2.19 13.47
C SER A 172 13.84 3.25 12.69
N GLY A 173 13.12 4.22 12.14
CA GLY A 173 13.67 5.20 11.19
C GLY A 173 14.33 4.52 9.98
N GLN A 174 15.62 4.82 9.79
CA GLN A 174 16.43 4.26 8.70
C GLN A 174 16.95 2.85 8.96
N TRP A 175 16.89 2.38 10.22
CA TRP A 175 17.38 1.06 10.59
C TRP A 175 16.28 0.02 10.44
N LYS A 176 16.61 -1.08 9.77
CA LYS A 176 15.72 -2.24 9.64
C LYS A 176 16.47 -3.52 9.91
N ILE A 177 15.96 -4.33 10.83
CA ILE A 177 16.35 -5.73 10.97
C ILE A 177 15.32 -6.61 10.26
N VAL A 178 15.80 -7.63 9.56
CA VAL A 178 14.96 -8.57 8.81
C VAL A 178 15.49 -9.98 9.00
N SER A 179 14.58 -10.93 9.14
CA SER A 179 14.87 -12.33 9.38
C SER A 179 13.86 -13.16 8.58
N ILE A 180 14.35 -14.13 7.80
CA ILE A 180 13.48 -15.03 7.04
C ILE A 180 13.08 -16.21 7.91
N ASN A 181 11.95 -16.84 7.59
CA ASN A 181 11.45 -17.97 8.38
C ASN A 181 12.54 -19.04 8.62
N HIS A 182 12.62 -19.52 9.87
CA HIS A 182 13.60 -20.49 10.36
C HIS A 182 15.08 -20.11 10.19
N LYS A 183 15.39 -18.82 10.03
CA LYS A 183 16.77 -18.33 10.03
C LYS A 183 16.94 -17.20 11.06
N PRO A 184 18.17 -16.99 11.56
CA PRO A 184 18.48 -15.76 12.30
C PRO A 184 18.16 -14.54 11.44
#